data_AF-A0A3R8VJQ9-F1
#
_entry.id   AF-A0A3R8VJQ9-F1
#
_cell.length_a   1.000
_cell.length_b   1.000
_cell.length_c   1.000
_cell.angle_alpha   90.00
_cell.angle_beta   90.00
_cell.angle_gamma   90.00
#
_symmetry.space_group_name_H-M   'P 1'
#
loop_
_entity.id
_entity.type
_entity.pdbx_description
1 polymer ?
#
loop_
_entity_poly.entity_id
_entity_poly.type
_entity_poly.pdbx_seq_one_letter_code
_entity_poly.pdbx_strand_id
1 'polypeptide(L)' 'MEPAEPPRATATVDESNDLPTAPCSVVWSGGHSYVREGTAGARWVGVDDRGRPRFLTDAELRRRGWSRTRG' A
#
# COMPACT_ATOMS: atom_id res chain seq x y z
N MET A 1 -33.76 -10.62 1.98
CA MET A 1 -33.04 -10.56 0.70
C MET A 1 -31.74 -9.84 0.99
N GLU A 2 -30.73 -10.60 1.42
CA GLU A 2 -29.40 -10.07 1.79
C GLU A 2 -28.63 -9.80 0.49
N PRO A 3 -28.05 -8.59 0.29
CA PRO A 3 -27.24 -8.34 -0.89
C PRO A 3 -25.94 -9.13 -0.76
N ALA A 4 -25.67 -10.00 -1.73
CA ALA A 4 -24.42 -10.77 -1.80
C ALA A 4 -23.22 -9.80 -1.83
N GLU A 5 -22.33 -9.91 -0.85
CA GLU A 5 -21.04 -9.25 -0.90
C GLU A 5 -20.30 -9.70 -2.17
N PRO A 6 -19.73 -8.78 -2.97
CA PRO A 6 -18.97 -9.16 -4.15
C PRO A 6 -17.79 -10.03 -3.72
N PRO A 7 -17.42 -11.07 -4.50
CA PRO A 7 -16.28 -11.92 -4.16
C PRO A 7 -15.05 -11.04 -4.05
N ARG A 8 -14.46 -11.00 -2.85
CA ARG A 8 -13.20 -10.34 -2.58
C ARG A 8 -12.17 -10.98 -3.50
N ALA A 9 -11.78 -10.27 -4.56
CA ALA A 9 -10.86 -10.79 -5.56
C ALA A 9 -9.56 -11.26 -4.89
N THR A 10 -9.44 -12.57 -4.69
CA THR A 10 -8.16 -13.21 -4.44
C THR A 10 -7.43 -13.15 -5.76
N ALA A 11 -6.62 -12.11 -5.95
CA ALA A 11 -5.69 -12.07 -7.06
C ALA A 11 -4.75 -13.26 -6.92
N THR A 12 -5.00 -14.30 -7.71
CA THR A 12 -4.04 -15.37 -7.95
C THR A 12 -2.82 -14.72 -8.60
N VAL A 13 -1.73 -14.63 -7.85
CA VAL A 13 -0.45 -14.16 -8.37
C VAL A 13 0.01 -15.19 -9.40
N ASP A 14 -0.01 -14.79 -10.66
CA ASP A 14 0.67 -15.52 -11.71
C ASP A 14 2.16 -15.28 -11.49
N GLU A 15 2.85 -16.28 -10.93
CA GLU A 15 4.28 -16.24 -10.54
C GLU A 15 5.24 -16.11 -11.75
N SER A 16 4.75 -15.83 -12.95
CA SER A 16 5.57 -15.65 -14.16
C SER A 16 4.97 -14.68 -15.19
N ASN A 17 4.09 -13.77 -14.78
CA ASN A 17 3.78 -12.60 -15.59
C ASN A 17 4.76 -11.51 -15.17
N ASP A 18 5.85 -11.37 -15.94
CA ASP A 18 6.90 -10.38 -15.72
C ASP A 18 6.25 -8.99 -15.63
N LEU A 19 5.96 -8.55 -14.41
CA LEU A 19 5.35 -7.26 -14.19
C LEU A 19 6.33 -6.24 -14.76
N PRO A 20 5.86 -5.23 -15.52
CA PRO A 20 6.74 -4.23 -16.12
C PRO A 20 7.53 -3.43 -15.07
N THR A 21 7.24 -3.65 -13.79
CA THR A 21 7.90 -3.07 -12.64
C THR A 21 8.15 -4.15 -11.60
N ALA A 22 9.28 -4.06 -10.90
CA ALA A 22 9.55 -4.92 -9.74
C ALA A 22 8.41 -4.84 -8.71
N PRO A 23 8.09 -5.94 -8.00
CA PRO A 23 7.07 -5.93 -6.96
C PRO A 23 7.41 -4.94 -5.85
N CYS A 24 6.44 -4.09 -5.51
CA CYS A 24 6.58 -3.06 -4.47
C CYS A 24 5.51 -3.23 -3.38
N SER A 25 5.86 -2.92 -2.13
CA SER A 25 4.88 -2.90 -1.04
C SER A 25 4.02 -1.63 -1.12
N VAL A 26 2.71 -1.78 -0.94
CA VAL A 26 1.75 -0.66 -0.92
C VAL A 26 0.93 -0.69 0.37
N VAL A 27 0.65 0.48 0.92
CA VAL A 27 -0.15 0.67 2.14
C VAL A 27 -1.19 1.76 1.93
N TRP A 28 -2.30 1.67 2.65
CA TRP A 28 -3.34 2.70 2.69
C TRP A 28 -3.35 3.37 4.07
N SER A 29 -3.31 4.70 4.09
CA SER A 29 -3.35 5.48 5.34
C SER A 29 -4.04 6.82 5.11
N GLY A 30 -5.01 7.15 5.96
CA GLY A 30 -5.72 8.44 5.90
C GLY A 30 -6.32 8.75 4.53
N GLY A 31 -6.88 7.75 3.85
CA GLY A 31 -7.50 7.91 2.52
C GLY A 31 -6.53 7.90 1.32
N HIS A 32 -5.23 7.71 1.55
CA HIS A 32 -4.22 7.77 0.49
C HIS A 32 -3.39 6.49 0.42
N SER A 33 -2.97 6.13 -0.79
CA SER A 33 -2.04 5.04 -1.03
C SER A 33 -0.59 5.55 -0.95
N TYR A 34 0.28 4.71 -0.38
CA TYR A 34 1.71 4.95 -0.33
C TYR A 34 2.47 3.69 -0.79
N VAL A 35 3.45 3.88 -1.67
CA VAL A 35 4.31 2.83 -2.20
C VAL A 35 5.67 2.90 -1.51
N ARG A 36 6.22 1.76 -1.13
CA ARG A 36 7.56 1.68 -0.55
C ARG A 36 8.62 1.82 -1.63
N GLU A 37 9.44 2.84 -1.52
CA GLU A 37 10.60 3.05 -2.38
C GLU A 37 11.87 2.61 -1.64
N GLY A 38 12.67 1.75 -2.28
CA GLY A 38 13.97 1.29 -1.78
C GLY A 38 13.92 0.17 -0.72
N THR A 39 15.01 -0.59 -0.61
CA THR A 39 15.17 -1.68 0.38
C THR A 39 15.94 -1.22 1.63
N ALA A 40 16.93 -0.33 1.48
CA ALA A 40 17.69 0.30 2.56
C ALA A 40 17.28 1.77 2.70
N GLY A 41 16.84 2.19 3.90
CA GLY A 41 16.33 3.56 4.11
C GLY A 41 14.96 3.82 3.47
N ALA A 42 14.15 2.77 3.35
CA ALA A 42 12.91 2.79 2.59
C ALA A 42 11.94 3.90 3.05
N ARG A 43 11.48 4.69 2.08
CA ARG A 43 10.49 5.75 2.29
C ARG A 43 9.17 5.36 1.64
N TRP A 44 8.07 5.76 2.26
CA TRP A 44 6.73 5.58 1.73
C TRP A 44 6.35 6.82 0.92
N VAL A 45 6.12 6.64 -0.38
CA VAL A 45 5.83 7.72 -1.32
C VAL A 45 4.36 7.65 -1.72
N GLY A 46 3.65 8.76 -1.56
CA GLY A 46 2.25 8.87 -1.96
C GLY A 46 1.91 10.30 -2.33
N VAL A 47 0.62 10.59 -2.41
CA VAL A 47 0.09 11.94 -2.65
C VAL A 47 -0.84 12.33 -1.50
N ASP A 48 -0.96 13.62 -1.23
CA ASP A 48 -2.00 14.17 -0.35
C ASP A 48 -3.27 14.53 -1.11
N ASP A 49 -4.29 15.03 -0.40
CA ASP A 49 -5.59 15.41 -0.97
C ASP A 49 -5.50 16.50 -2.04
N ARG A 50 -4.38 17.24 -2.09
CA ARG A 50 -4.12 18.29 -3.08
C ARG A 50 -3.28 17.78 -4.25
N GLY A 51 -3.00 16.48 -4.30
CA GLY A 51 -2.15 15.85 -5.30
C GLY A 51 -0.66 16.15 -5.12
N ARG A 52 -0.24 16.69 -3.97
CA ARG A 52 1.19 16.99 -3.75
C ARG A 52 1.93 15.73 -3.32
N PRO A 53 3.17 15.52 -3.79
CA PRO A 53 3.96 14.38 -3.37
C PRO A 53 4.23 14.44 -1.86
N ARG A 54 4.00 13.32 -1.19
CA ARG A 54 4.21 13.16 0.25
C ARG A 54 5.09 11.95 0.52
N PHE A 55 6.09 12.17 1.38
CA PHE A 55 7.03 11.15 1.82
C PHE A 55 6.81 10.89 3.30
N LEU A 56 6.68 9.61 3.67
CA LEU A 56 6.53 9.19 5.05
C LEU A 56 7.61 8.16 5.40
N THR A 57 8.10 8.25 6.62
CA THR A 57 8.90 7.20 7.26
C THR A 57 8.01 6.09 7.80
N ASP A 58 8.60 4.93 8.11
CA ASP A 58 7.89 3.83 8.78
C ASP A 58 7.27 4.29 10.13
N ALA A 59 7.99 5.14 10.87
CA ALA A 59 7.52 5.70 12.14
C ALA A 59 6.31 6.63 11.97
N GLU A 60 6.24 7.42 10.90
CA GLU A 60 5.05 8.22 10.59
C GLU A 60 3.86 7.35 10.22
N LEU A 61 4.09 6.29 9.47
CA LEU A 61 3.03 5.35 9.09
C LEU A 61 2.46 4.64 10.33
N ARG A 62 3.33 4.21 11.25
CA ARG A 62 2.95 3.65 12.56
C ARG A 62 2.15 4.62 13.41
N ARG A 63 2.55 5.89 13.48
CA ARG A 63 1.78 6.94 14.18
C ARG A 63 0.40 7.17 13.58
N ARG A 64 0.20 6.82 12.31
CA ARG A 64 -1.12 6.86 11.64
C ARG A 64 -1.91 5.56 11.80
N GLY A 65 -1.46 4.65 12.67
CA GLY A 65 -2.16 3.40 12.97
C GLY A 65 -1.87 2.26 12.00
N TRP A 66 -0.89 2.40 11.09
CA TRP A 66 -0.47 1.29 10.25
C TRP A 66 0.53 0.40 10.99
N SER A 67 0.26 -0.91 10.99
CA SER A 67 1.15 -1.94 11.50
C SER A 67 1.30 -3.03 10.46
N ARG A 68 2.52 -3.56 10.30
CA ARG A 68 2.83 -4.64 9.35
C ARG A 68 2.22 -5.99 9.76
N THR A 69 1.89 -6.16 11.03
CA THR A 69 1.19 -7.32 11.59
C THR A 69 -0.22 -6.91 12.01
N ARG A 70 -1.24 -7.69 11.64
CA ARG A 70 -2.56 -7.62 12.30
C ARG A 70 -2.36 -8.19 13.71
N GLY A 71 -2.34 -7.32 14.72
CA GLY A 71 -2.52 -7.74 16.12
C GLY A 71 -3.98 -8.02 16.39
#